data_AF-A0A4S4FKC5-F1
#
_entry.id   AF-A0A4S4FKC5-F1
#
_cell.length_a   1.000
_cell.length_b   1.000
_cell.length_c   1.000
_cell.angle_alpha   90.00
_cell.angle_beta   90.00
_cell.angle_gamma   90.00
#
_symmetry.space_group_name_H-M   'P 1'
#
loop_
_entity.id
_entity.type
_entity.pdbx_description
1 polymer ?
#
loop_
_entity_poly.entity_id
_entity_poly.type
_entity_poly.pdbx_seq_one_letter_code
_entity_poly.pdbx_strand_id
1 'polypeptide(L)'
;MANIIEKLVGDLGDKRIYREYKQRVKALPDGYRQAANALERYLLNLGPTDDGKSLIAMLSDLADLFEQSAAAGTPVRDVVGADPADFADTFMENYGGGSWIRKERARLANAIDQAAGGPTAEAPGTER
;
A
#
# COMPACT_ATOMS: atom_id res chain seq x y z
N MET A 1 6.51 -28.09 3.84
CA MET A 1 7.86 -27.63 3.45
C MET A 1 7.78 -27.23 1.99
N ALA A 2 7.88 -25.94 1.67
CA ALA A 2 7.80 -25.48 0.27
C ALA A 2 9.00 -26.00 -0.54
N ASN A 3 8.74 -26.45 -1.78
CA ASN A 3 9.74 -27.03 -2.66
C ASN A 3 10.64 -25.93 -3.25
N ILE A 4 11.95 -26.19 -3.38
CA ILE A 4 12.93 -25.19 -3.84
C ILE A 4 12.61 -24.69 -5.26
N ILE A 5 12.10 -25.57 -6.12
CA ILE A 5 11.69 -25.23 -7.50
C ILE A 5 10.52 -24.24 -7.50
N GLU A 6 9.52 -24.44 -6.64
CA GLU A 6 8.36 -23.55 -6.54
C GLU A 6 8.74 -22.16 -6.05
N LYS A 7 9.64 -22.06 -5.07
CA LYS A 7 10.19 -20.78 -4.61
C LYS A 7 10.97 -20.05 -5.71
N LEU A 8 11.79 -20.77 -6.49
CA LEU A 8 12.55 -20.19 -7.60
C LEU A 8 11.65 -19.71 -8.74
N VAL A 9 10.67 -20.52 -9.13
CA VAL A 9 9.70 -20.15 -10.19
C VAL A 9 8.83 -18.98 -9.74
N GLY A 10 8.45 -18.94 -8.46
CA GLY A 10 7.78 -17.79 -7.83
C GLY A 10 8.62 -16.52 -7.94
N ASP A 11 9.85 -16.52 -7.42
CA ASP A 11 10.76 -15.36 -7.44
C ASP A 11 11.06 -14.86 -8.87
N LEU A 12 11.20 -15.77 -9.85
CA LEU A 12 11.38 -15.39 -11.26
C LEU A 12 10.11 -14.77 -11.87
N GLY A 13 8.94 -15.30 -11.53
CA GLY A 13 7.65 -14.73 -11.91
C GLY A 13 7.45 -13.33 -11.34
N ASP A 14 7.72 -13.17 -10.04
CA ASP A 14 7.58 -11.91 -9.31
C ASP A 14 8.54 -10.84 -9.87
N LYS A 15 9.79 -11.22 -10.17
CA LYS A 15 10.76 -10.34 -10.84
C LYS A 15 10.31 -9.91 -12.23
N ARG A 16 9.65 -10.80 -12.99
CA ARG A 16 9.11 -10.45 -14.32
C ARG A 16 7.98 -9.44 -14.19
N ILE A 17 7.02 -9.69 -13.31
CA ILE A 17 5.87 -8.80 -13.10
C ILE A 17 6.35 -7.44 -12.57
N TYR A 18 7.32 -7.41 -11.66
CA TYR A 18 7.90 -6.15 -11.20
C TYR A 18 8.55 -5.35 -12.34
N ARG A 19 9.26 -6.00 -13.27
CA ARG A 19 9.81 -5.29 -14.45
C ARG A 19 8.71 -4.75 -15.35
N GLU A 20 7.64 -5.50 -15.57
CA GLU A 20 6.46 -5.06 -16.33
C GLU A 20 5.84 -3.83 -15.65
N TYR A 21 5.62 -3.87 -14.33
CA TYR A 21 5.20 -2.73 -13.53
C TYR A 21 6.10 -1.50 -13.72
N LYS A 22 7.43 -1.64 -13.66
CA LYS A 22 8.34 -0.51 -13.89
C LYS A 22 8.22 0.08 -15.29
N GLN A 23 7.99 -0.74 -16.31
CA GLN A 23 7.79 -0.27 -17.68
C GLN A 23 6.49 0.52 -17.82
N ARG A 24 5.41 0.01 -17.22
CA ARG A 24 4.10 0.67 -17.13
C ARG A 24 4.20 2.03 -16.48
N VAL A 25 4.82 2.10 -15.29
CA VAL A 25 5.08 3.37 -14.59
C VAL A 25 5.92 4.33 -15.43
N LYS A 26 6.93 3.84 -16.16
CA LYS A 26 7.77 4.68 -17.03
C LYS A 26 6.98 5.32 -18.18
N ALA A 27 5.93 4.66 -18.67
CA ALA A 27 5.09 5.16 -19.76
C ALA A 27 4.08 6.22 -19.32
N LEU A 28 3.84 6.39 -18.01
CA LEU A 28 2.91 7.39 -17.49
C LEU A 28 3.39 8.83 -17.73
N PRO A 29 2.46 9.80 -17.85
CA PRO A 29 2.78 11.23 -17.85
C PRO A 29 3.60 11.64 -16.62
N ASP A 30 4.41 12.69 -16.74
CA ASP A 30 5.43 13.06 -15.74
C ASP A 30 4.92 13.16 -14.30
N GLY A 31 3.78 13.82 -14.07
CA GLY A 31 3.18 13.93 -12.74
C GLY A 31 2.73 12.59 -12.16
N TYR A 32 2.09 11.76 -12.99
CA TYR A 32 1.65 10.41 -12.62
C TYR A 32 2.83 9.49 -12.34
N ARG A 33 3.87 9.54 -13.18
CA ARG A 33 5.10 8.75 -13.00
C ARG A 33 5.81 9.11 -11.70
N GLN A 34 5.91 10.40 -11.36
CA GLN A 34 6.50 10.84 -10.09
C GLN A 34 5.69 10.33 -8.88
N ALA A 35 4.36 10.45 -8.94
CA ALA A 35 3.48 9.97 -7.89
C ALA A 35 3.55 8.44 -7.72
N ALA A 36 3.58 7.68 -8.82
CA ALA A 36 3.67 6.22 -8.78
C ALA A 36 4.98 5.76 -8.12
N ASN A 37 6.11 6.36 -8.48
CA ASN A 37 7.39 6.04 -7.86
C ASN A 37 7.44 6.41 -6.37
N ALA A 38 6.79 7.50 -5.97
CA ALA A 38 6.71 7.90 -4.56
C ALA A 38 5.87 6.91 -3.73
N LEU A 39 4.71 6.50 -4.26
CA LEU A 39 3.84 5.49 -3.66
C LEU A 39 4.52 4.12 -3.64
N GLU A 40 5.10 3.67 -4.75
CA GLU A 40 5.88 2.43 -4.82
C GLU A 40 6.90 2.34 -3.68
N ARG A 41 7.70 3.39 -3.47
CA ARG A 41 8.68 3.42 -2.38
C ARG A 41 8.01 3.29 -1.02
N TYR A 42 6.89 3.98 -0.80
CA TYR A 42 6.15 3.91 0.47
C TYR A 42 5.59 2.49 0.71
N LEU A 43 4.93 1.92 -0.31
CA LEU A 43 4.33 0.60 -0.27
C LEU A 43 5.36 -0.52 -0.13
N LEU A 44 6.52 -0.41 -0.77
CA LEU A 44 7.60 -1.39 -0.61
C LEU A 44 8.22 -1.36 0.80
N ASN A 45 8.17 -0.22 1.49
CA ASN A 45 8.69 -0.09 2.85
C ASN A 45 7.70 -0.61 3.91
N LEU A 46 6.40 -0.51 3.66
CA LEU A 46 5.35 -0.67 4.67
C LEU A 46 4.30 -1.75 4.34
N GLY A 47 4.32 -2.25 3.10
CA GLY A 47 3.41 -3.26 2.59
C GLY A 47 3.70 -4.67 3.12
N PRO A 48 3.04 -5.69 2.55
CA PRO A 48 3.19 -7.07 3.00
C PRO A 48 4.62 -7.57 2.73
N THR A 49 5.45 -7.64 3.78
CA THR A 49 6.86 -8.06 3.64
C THR A 49 7.03 -9.58 3.52
N ASP A 50 6.06 -10.34 4.01
CA ASP A 50 6.14 -11.81 4.09
C ASP A 50 5.32 -12.52 2.99
N ASP A 51 4.66 -11.76 2.12
CA ASP A 51 3.86 -12.26 1.01
C ASP A 51 4.17 -11.52 -0.31
N GLY A 52 5.14 -12.07 -1.05
CA GLY A 52 5.55 -11.54 -2.34
C GLY A 52 4.44 -11.53 -3.40
N LYS A 53 3.48 -12.47 -3.35
CA LYS A 53 2.36 -12.48 -4.31
C LYS A 53 1.42 -11.32 -4.06
N SER A 54 1.09 -11.06 -2.79
CA SER A 54 0.27 -9.90 -2.40
C SER A 54 0.97 -8.58 -2.72
N LEU A 55 2.29 -8.49 -2.52
CA LEU A 55 3.08 -7.33 -2.91
C LEU A 55 3.02 -7.06 -4.43
N ILE A 56 3.17 -8.09 -5.24
CA ILE A 56 3.15 -7.97 -6.70
C ILE A 56 1.74 -7.65 -7.23
N ALA A 57 0.69 -8.24 -6.66
CA ALA A 57 -0.69 -7.88 -6.97
C ALA A 57 -0.96 -6.41 -6.65
N MET A 58 -0.56 -5.94 -5.47
CA MET A 58 -0.70 -4.55 -5.05
C MET A 58 -0.03 -3.55 -6.00
N LEU A 59 1.21 -3.83 -6.43
CA LEU A 59 1.90 -2.97 -7.41
C LEU A 59 1.23 -3.00 -8.79
N SER A 60 0.71 -4.15 -9.21
CA SER A 60 0.02 -4.29 -10.49
C SER A 60 -1.26 -3.45 -10.51
N ASP A 61 -2.06 -3.53 -9.44
CA ASP A 61 -3.30 -2.76 -9.29
C ASP A 61 -3.01 -1.25 -9.13
N LEU A 62 -1.90 -0.87 -8.52
CA LEU A 62 -1.46 0.54 -8.49
C LEU A 62 -1.18 1.06 -9.89
N ALA A 63 -0.51 0.28 -10.74
CA ALA A 63 -0.28 0.65 -12.13
C ALA A 63 -1.60 0.73 -12.91
N ASP A 64 -2.52 -0.21 -12.72
CA ASP A 64 -3.85 -0.18 -13.35
C ASP A 64 -4.61 1.09 -12.98
N LEU A 65 -4.65 1.44 -11.68
CA LEU A 65 -5.29 2.66 -11.19
C LEU A 65 -4.71 3.91 -11.87
N PHE A 66 -3.39 4.00 -11.98
CA PHE A 66 -2.72 5.19 -12.49
C PHE A 66 -2.84 5.31 -14.01
N GLU A 67 -2.77 4.20 -14.75
CA GLU A 67 -3.01 4.18 -16.19
C GLU A 67 -4.44 4.61 -16.52
N GLN A 68 -5.43 4.05 -15.82
CA GLN A 68 -6.84 4.42 -16.00
C GLN A 68 -7.09 5.90 -15.67
N SER A 69 -6.54 6.38 -14.55
CA SER A 69 -6.71 7.77 -14.13
C SER A 69 -6.03 8.75 -15.08
N ALA A 70 -4.84 8.40 -15.58
CA ALA A 70 -4.13 9.20 -16.57
C ALA A 70 -4.90 9.24 -17.91
N ALA A 71 -5.46 8.11 -18.36
CA ALA A 71 -6.29 8.04 -19.56
C ALA A 71 -7.59 8.85 -19.42
N ALA A 72 -8.16 8.91 -18.21
CA ALA A 72 -9.31 9.74 -17.89
C ALA A 72 -8.99 11.24 -17.72
N GLY A 73 -7.71 11.63 -17.70
CA GLY A 73 -7.29 13.00 -17.46
C GLY A 73 -7.53 13.49 -16.02
N THR A 74 -7.69 12.56 -15.07
CA THR A 74 -7.90 12.90 -13.66
C THR A 74 -6.64 13.60 -13.11
N PRO A 75 -6.75 14.64 -12.29
CA PRO A 75 -5.61 15.16 -11.55
C PRO A 75 -5.10 14.14 -10.53
N VAL A 76 -3.78 13.99 -10.36
CA VAL A 76 -3.19 13.06 -9.39
C VAL A 76 -3.77 13.24 -7.97
N ARG A 77 -4.03 14.49 -7.57
CA ARG A 77 -4.60 14.80 -6.25
C ARG A 77 -6.05 14.35 -6.07
N ASP A 78 -6.80 14.22 -7.15
CA ASP A 78 -8.15 13.69 -7.10
C ASP A 78 -8.13 12.15 -7.00
N VAL A 79 -7.02 11.52 -7.39
CA VAL A 79 -6.80 10.06 -7.23
C VAL A 79 -6.32 9.72 -5.82
N VAL A 80 -5.28 10.41 -5.33
CA VAL A 80 -4.59 10.05 -4.07
C VAL A 80 -5.04 10.87 -2.86
N GLY A 81 -5.92 11.84 -3.07
CA GLY A 81 -6.42 12.71 -2.02
C GLY A 81 -5.43 13.77 -1.50
N ALA A 82 -5.88 14.48 -0.47
CA ALA A 82 -5.09 15.49 0.22
C ALA A 82 -3.96 14.88 1.06
N ASP A 83 -4.21 13.70 1.64
CA ASP A 83 -3.24 12.90 2.40
C ASP A 83 -2.88 11.60 1.64
N PRO A 84 -1.76 11.60 0.89
CA PRO A 84 -1.32 10.42 0.14
C PRO A 84 -0.87 9.25 1.04
N ALA A 85 -0.51 9.52 2.30
CA ALA A 85 -0.14 8.45 3.24
C ALA A 85 -1.37 7.69 3.70
N ASP A 86 -2.47 8.39 4.00
CA ASP A 86 -3.75 7.76 4.33
C ASP A 86 -4.29 6.94 3.15
N PHE A 87 -4.19 7.48 1.92
CA PHE A 87 -4.49 6.72 0.70
C PHE A 87 -3.66 5.44 0.61
N ALA A 88 -2.33 5.53 0.79
CA ALA A 88 -1.45 4.38 0.68
C ALA A 88 -1.71 3.34 1.78
N ASP A 89 -1.93 3.79 3.02
CA ASP A 89 -2.27 2.93 4.16
C ASP A 89 -3.58 2.18 3.92
N THR A 90 -4.59 2.86 3.36
CA THR A 90 -5.89 2.29 2.97
C THR A 90 -5.74 1.33 1.79
N PHE A 91 -4.93 1.68 0.80
CA PHE A 91 -4.67 0.84 -0.37
C PHE A 91 -4.01 -0.49 0.03
N MET A 92 -3.04 -0.46 0.95
CA MET A 92 -2.34 -1.66 1.45
C MET A 92 -3.27 -2.64 2.18
N GLU A 93 -4.37 -2.18 2.76
CA GLU A 93 -5.30 -3.04 3.52
C GLU A 93 -5.87 -4.17 2.67
N ASN A 94 -6.14 -3.86 1.40
CA ASN A 94 -6.71 -4.78 0.43
C ASN A 94 -5.77 -5.98 0.16
N TYR A 95 -4.50 -5.89 0.55
CA TYR A 95 -3.47 -6.90 0.33
C TYR A 95 -2.88 -7.42 1.66
N GLY A 96 -3.54 -7.16 2.79
CA GLY A 96 -3.07 -7.57 4.12
C GLY A 96 -1.85 -6.79 4.64
N GLY A 97 -1.47 -5.70 3.97
CA GLY A 97 -0.37 -4.81 4.37
C GLY A 97 -0.84 -3.64 5.24
N GLY A 98 0.09 -2.94 5.90
CA GLY A 98 -0.17 -1.65 6.57
C GLY A 98 -1.12 -1.67 7.78
N SER A 99 -1.86 -2.75 8.06
CA SER A 99 -2.81 -2.84 9.18
C SER A 99 -2.17 -2.55 10.54
N TRP A 100 -0.89 -2.91 10.71
CA TRP A 100 -0.15 -2.62 11.93
C TRP A 100 0.11 -1.12 12.13
N ILE A 101 0.26 -0.32 11.06
CA ILE A 101 0.53 1.12 11.14
C ILE A 101 -0.68 1.85 11.74
N ARG A 102 -1.89 1.57 11.25
CA ARG A 102 -3.11 2.17 11.82
C ARG A 102 -3.32 1.77 13.27
N LYS A 103 -3.09 0.48 13.60
CA LYS A 103 -3.14 0.01 14.99
C LYS A 103 -2.14 0.78 15.85
N GLU A 104 -0.92 1.01 15.36
CA GLU A 104 0.11 1.73 16.10
C GLU A 104 -0.20 3.22 16.25
N ARG A 105 -0.71 3.88 15.20
CA ARG A 105 -1.19 5.26 15.27
C ARG A 105 -2.32 5.43 16.31
N ALA A 106 -3.27 4.49 16.33
CA ALA A 106 -4.36 4.49 17.30
C ALA A 106 -3.86 4.27 18.74
N ARG A 107 -2.90 3.34 18.94
CA ARG A 107 -2.27 3.13 20.25
C ARG A 107 -1.55 4.39 20.74
N LEU A 108 -0.79 5.05 19.86
CA LEU A 108 -0.10 6.29 20.19
C LEU A 108 -1.08 7.39 20.59
N ALA A 109 -2.13 7.62 19.79
CA ALA A 109 -3.16 8.62 20.09
C ALA A 109 -3.79 8.36 21.47
N ASN A 110 -4.24 7.13 21.71
CA ASN A 110 -4.83 6.73 23.00
C ASN A 110 -3.88 6.94 24.18
N ALA A 111 -2.59 6.63 24.03
CA ALA A 111 -1.60 6.83 25.09
C ALA A 111 -1.38 8.31 25.41
N ILE A 112 -1.38 9.18 24.40
CA ILE A 112 -1.27 10.63 24.58
C ILE A 112 -2.53 11.21 25.23
N ASP A 113 -3.72 10.80 24.79
CA ASP A 113 -4.98 11.25 25.37
C ASP A 113 -5.09 10.86 26.86
N GLN A 114 -4.68 9.64 27.21
CA GLN A 114 -4.58 9.21 28.60
C GLN A 114 -3.60 10.06 29.41
N ALA A 115 -2.41 10.35 28.86
CA ALA A 115 -1.42 11.19 29.53
C ALA A 115 -1.89 12.65 29.69
N ALA A 116 -2.70 13.15 28.77
CA ALA A 116 -3.28 14.49 28.80
C ALA A 116 -4.54 14.61 29.69
N GLY A 117 -5.05 13.49 30.23
CA GLY A 117 -6.26 13.46 31.06
C GLY A 117 -7.57 13.51 30.28
N GLY A 118 -7.56 13.16 28.99
CA GLY A 118 -8.75 13.05 28.15
C GLY A 118 -9.54 11.74 28.38
N PRO A 119 -10.84 11.69 28.01
CA PRO A 119 -11.64 10.48 28.16
C PRO A 119 -11.10 9.34 27.29
N THR A 120 -11.04 8.14 27.86
CA THR A 120 -10.58 6.93 27.18
C THR A 120 -11.64 6.52 26.14
N ALA A 121 -11.28 6.47 24.86
CA ALA A 121 -12.16 5.84 23.86
C ALA A 121 -12.36 4.37 24.25
N GLU A 122 -13.61 3.99 24.54
CA GLU A 122 -13.98 2.62 24.91
C GLU A 122 -13.51 1.62 23.86
N ALA A 123 -12.85 0.56 24.32
CA ALA A 123 -12.46 -0.56 23.48
C ALA A 123 -13.72 -1.22 22.86
N PRO A 124 -13.67 -1.66 21.59
CA PRO A 124 -14.81 -2.33 20.97
C PRO A 124 -15.15 -3.59 21.76
N GLY A 125 -16.40 -3.65 22.24
CA GLY A 125 -16.91 -4.70 23.10
C GLY A 125 -16.75 -6.08 22.47
N THR A 126 -16.16 -7.00 23.23
CA THR A 126 -16.31 -8.44 23.01
C THR A 126 -17.70 -8.84 23.50
N GLU A 127 -18.68 -8.81 22.61
CA GLU A 127 -19.94 -9.52 22.83
C GLU A 127 -19.67 -11.03 22.88
N ARG A 128 -20.29 -11.67 23.88
CA ARG A 128 -20.14 -13.08 24.26
C ARG A 128 -20.99 -14.00 23.39
#